data_AF-A0A844DCU1-F1
#
_entry.id   AF-A0A844DCU1-F1
#
_cell.length_a   1.000
_cell.length_b   1.000
_cell.length_c   1.000
_cell.angle_alpha   90.00
_cell.angle_beta   90.00
_cell.angle_gamma   90.00
#
_symmetry.space_group_name_H-M   'P 1'
#
loop_
_entity.id
_entity.type
_entity.pdbx_description
1 polymer ?
#
loop_
_entity_poly.entity_id
_entity_poly.type
_entity_poly.pdbx_seq_one_letter_code
_entity_poly.pdbx_strand_id
1 'polypeptide(L)'
;MSLSLHEFAIAVLRLSLWLVVLTVIFVPLERWFGAQHAPRSRRELFHDLAYYVISSLMPILVLSVVTAVLAVAARHLVPDALISALQMLPGWARLALAFVIAEIGFYWGHRLSHELPWLWRFHALHHSTEHMNFLANTRTHPVDMVVTRLFGLIPLYLLGLASPSVVGSGAPALLLVLGTLWGFFIHANLRWRLGPLEWLVVTPAFHHWHHSRYDHINRNYASTLAFLDRLFGSHYLPAQWPVEYGTDTPQADSLTGQLLDPLLPVKK
;
A
#
# COMPACT_ATOMS: atom_id res chain seq x y z
N MET A 1 18.07 -19.22 -6.82
CA MET A 1 16.92 -20.11 -7.11
C MET A 1 16.46 -19.83 -8.52
N SER A 2 16.53 -20.79 -9.44
CA SER A 2 15.87 -20.70 -10.75
C SER A 2 14.39 -21.03 -10.59
N LEU A 3 13.50 -20.09 -10.90
CA LEU A 3 12.07 -20.39 -11.03
C LEU A 3 11.88 -21.41 -12.15
N SER A 4 11.22 -22.53 -11.85
CA SER A 4 10.80 -23.46 -12.89
C SER A 4 9.79 -22.78 -13.83
N LEU A 5 9.72 -23.25 -15.08
CA LEU A 5 8.72 -22.78 -16.04
C LEU A 5 7.29 -22.91 -15.48
N HIS A 6 7.05 -23.96 -14.70
CA HIS A 6 5.77 -24.21 -14.04
C HIS A 6 5.44 -23.15 -12.98
N GLU A 7 6.39 -22.80 -12.11
CA GLU A 7 6.20 -21.74 -11.09
C GLU A 7 5.98 -20.38 -11.74
N PHE A 8 6.71 -20.08 -12.82
CA PHE A 8 6.51 -18.87 -13.60
C PHE A 8 5.11 -18.82 -14.21
N ALA A 9 4.66 -19.92 -14.84
CA ALA A 9 3.32 -20.01 -15.42
C ALA A 9 2.21 -19.84 -14.37
N ILE A 10 2.36 -20.44 -13.19
CA ILE A 10 1.43 -20.26 -12.06
C ILE A 10 1.40 -18.80 -11.61
N ALA A 11 2.56 -18.16 -11.47
CA ALA A 11 2.65 -16.76 -11.07
C ALA A 11 1.91 -15.86 -12.07
N VAL A 12 2.16 -16.03 -13.37
CA VAL A 12 1.47 -15.28 -14.43
C VAL A 12 -0.04 -15.53 -14.40
N LEU A 13 -0.47 -16.79 -14.32
CA LEU A 13 -1.90 -17.13 -14.27
C LEU A 13 -2.60 -16.48 -13.06
N ARG A 14 -1.97 -16.55 -11.88
CA ARG A 14 -2.51 -15.94 -10.66
C ARG A 14 -2.63 -14.42 -10.78
N LEU A 15 -1.61 -13.75 -11.33
CA LEU A 15 -1.65 -12.30 -11.55
C LEU A 15 -2.73 -11.92 -12.56
N SER A 16 -2.87 -12.67 -13.64
CA SER A 16 -3.90 -12.42 -14.65
C SER A 16 -5.31 -12.62 -14.08
N LEU A 17 -5.54 -13.72 -13.35
CA LEU A 17 -6.83 -13.99 -12.72
C LEU A 17 -7.19 -12.92 -11.69
N TRP A 18 -6.21 -12.48 -10.88
CA TRP A 18 -6.42 -11.41 -9.92
C TRP A 18 -6.79 -10.09 -10.60
N LEU A 19 -6.10 -9.73 -11.69
CA LEU A 19 -6.43 -8.53 -12.47
C LEU A 19 -7.84 -8.61 -13.06
N VAL A 20 -8.25 -9.78 -13.54
CA VAL A 20 -9.62 -10.01 -14.03
C VAL A 20 -10.64 -9.80 -12.92
N VAL A 21 -10.40 -10.37 -11.73
CA VAL A 21 -11.30 -10.18 -10.57
C VAL A 21 -11.40 -8.70 -10.20
N LEU A 22 -10.28 -8.00 -10.07
CA LEU A 22 -10.26 -6.57 -9.77
C LEU A 22 -11.00 -5.77 -10.85
N THR A 23 -10.80 -6.09 -12.13
CA THR A 23 -11.44 -5.40 -13.25
C THR A 23 -12.94 -5.62 -13.24
N VAL A 24 -13.41 -6.85 -13.02
CA VAL A 24 -14.84 -7.20 -12.95
C VAL A 24 -15.53 -6.49 -11.79
N ILE A 25 -14.82 -6.24 -10.69
CA ILE A 25 -15.35 -5.52 -9.53
C ILE A 25 -15.30 -4.01 -9.74
N PHE A 26 -14.11 -3.45 -9.97
CA PHE A 26 -13.90 -2.00 -9.90
C PHE A 26 -14.30 -1.26 -11.17
N VAL A 27 -14.13 -1.82 -12.37
CA VAL A 27 -14.49 -1.08 -13.59
C VAL A 27 -15.99 -0.74 -13.65
N PRO A 28 -16.92 -1.67 -13.35
CA PRO A 28 -18.35 -1.31 -13.29
C PRO A 28 -18.64 -0.31 -12.18
N LEU A 29 -18.02 -0.47 -11.00
CA LEU A 29 -18.21 0.46 -9.87
C LEU A 29 -17.73 1.87 -10.21
N GLU A 30 -16.54 2.04 -10.77
CA GLU A 30 -16.02 3.33 -11.20
C GLU A 30 -16.84 3.93 -12.33
N ARG A 31 -17.35 3.11 -13.25
CA ARG A 31 -18.22 3.58 -14.33
C ARG A 31 -19.52 4.17 -13.81
N TRP A 32 -20.18 3.52 -12.84
CA TRP A 32 -21.50 3.96 -12.34
C TRP A 32 -21.41 4.94 -11.17
N PHE A 33 -20.37 4.86 -10.36
CA PHE A 33 -20.21 5.63 -9.13
C PHE A 33 -18.96 6.52 -9.13
N GLY A 34 -18.32 6.73 -10.28
CA GLY A 34 -17.17 7.61 -10.45
C GLY A 34 -17.38 9.04 -9.97
N ALA A 35 -16.36 9.61 -9.33
CA ALA A 35 -16.31 11.02 -9.00
C ALA A 35 -15.94 11.87 -10.23
N GLN A 36 -15.03 11.36 -11.08
CA GLN A 36 -14.62 12.00 -12.32
C GLN A 36 -14.60 10.98 -13.47
N HIS A 37 -15.17 11.31 -14.63
CA HIS A 37 -15.21 10.43 -15.80
C HIS A 37 -14.36 11.01 -16.93
N ALA A 38 -13.05 10.96 -16.77
CA ALA A 38 -12.10 11.36 -17.80
C ALA A 38 -11.59 10.14 -18.58
N PRO A 39 -11.41 10.23 -19.91
CA PRO A 39 -10.84 9.15 -20.70
C PRO A 39 -9.35 8.98 -20.37
N ARG A 40 -8.93 7.73 -20.16
CA ARG A 40 -7.52 7.41 -19.89
C ARG A 40 -6.75 7.31 -21.19
N SER A 41 -5.54 7.86 -21.20
CA SER A 41 -4.62 7.65 -22.31
C SER A 41 -4.13 6.20 -22.34
N ARG A 42 -3.78 5.70 -23.54
CA ARG A 42 -3.16 4.38 -23.68
C ARG A 42 -1.85 4.26 -22.90
N ARG A 43 -1.16 5.40 -22.72
CA ARG A 43 0.09 5.49 -22.00
C ARG A 43 -0.07 5.28 -20.50
N GLU A 44 -1.04 5.96 -19.88
CA GLU A 44 -1.35 5.77 -18.46
C GLU A 44 -1.75 4.33 -18.20
N LEU A 45 -2.64 3.76 -19.02
CA LEU A 45 -3.04 2.36 -18.91
C LEU A 45 -1.84 1.41 -19.00
N PHE A 46 -0.90 1.67 -19.90
CA PHE A 46 0.32 0.88 -20.00
C PHE A 46 1.18 0.96 -18.73
N HIS A 47 1.40 2.17 -18.19
CA HIS A 47 2.15 2.33 -16.94
C HIS A 47 1.45 1.64 -15.78
N ASP A 48 0.14 1.79 -15.62
CA ASP A 48 -0.61 1.17 -14.53
C ASP A 48 -0.57 -0.36 -14.61
N LEU A 49 -0.67 -0.94 -15.80
CA LEU A 49 -0.51 -2.39 -16.00
C LEU A 49 0.93 -2.86 -15.78
N ALA A 50 1.94 -2.09 -16.19
CA ALA A 50 3.33 -2.42 -15.94
C ALA A 50 3.65 -2.41 -14.45
N TYR A 51 3.20 -1.39 -13.71
CA TYR A 51 3.36 -1.31 -12.27
C TYR A 51 2.52 -2.33 -11.52
N TYR A 52 1.34 -2.70 -12.01
CA TYR A 52 0.61 -3.85 -11.49
C TYR A 52 1.46 -5.13 -11.48
N VAL A 53 2.18 -5.40 -12.58
CA VAL A 53 3.09 -6.57 -12.66
C VAL A 53 4.31 -6.39 -11.74
N ILE A 54 4.99 -5.24 -11.80
CA ILE A 54 6.19 -4.96 -11.00
C ILE A 54 5.87 -5.07 -9.50
N SER A 55 4.86 -4.33 -9.03
CA SER A 55 4.46 -4.26 -7.62
C SER A 55 3.89 -5.58 -7.10
N SER A 56 3.43 -6.48 -7.97
CA SER A 56 2.96 -7.82 -7.55
C SER A 56 4.08 -8.85 -7.43
N LEU A 57 5.18 -8.71 -8.18
CA LEU A 57 6.31 -9.64 -8.16
C LEU A 57 7.39 -9.26 -7.15
N MET A 58 7.68 -7.97 -7.00
CA MET A 58 8.74 -7.45 -6.13
C MET A 58 8.62 -7.85 -4.65
N PRO A 59 7.42 -7.85 -4.02
CA PRO A 59 7.30 -8.23 -2.62
C PRO A 59 7.77 -9.65 -2.33
N ILE A 60 7.50 -10.59 -3.24
CA ILE A 60 7.82 -12.00 -3.06
C ILE A 60 9.34 -12.19 -2.98
N LEU A 61 10.09 -11.47 -3.81
CA LEU A 61 11.54 -11.58 -3.86
C LEU A 61 12.23 -10.88 -2.69
N VAL A 62 11.82 -9.65 -2.39
CA VAL A 62 12.53 -8.79 -1.43
C VAL A 62 12.06 -9.03 0.00
N LEU A 63 10.75 -9.07 0.24
CA LEU A 63 10.24 -9.14 1.62
C LEU A 63 10.45 -10.52 2.24
N SER A 64 10.45 -11.60 1.47
CA SER A 64 10.66 -12.96 2.00
C SER A 64 12.03 -13.10 2.70
N VAL A 65 13.08 -12.54 2.11
CA VAL A 65 14.43 -12.57 2.69
C VAL A 65 14.49 -11.67 3.94
N VAL A 66 13.99 -10.43 3.83
CA VAL A 66 14.05 -9.47 4.94
C VAL A 66 13.23 -9.95 6.15
N THR A 67 12.03 -10.47 5.93
CA THR A 67 11.17 -10.99 7.00
C THR A 67 11.75 -12.23 7.66
N ALA A 68 12.45 -13.11 6.92
CA ALA A 68 13.17 -14.23 7.50
C ALA A 68 14.29 -13.77 8.44
N VAL A 69 15.08 -12.76 8.04
CA VAL A 69 16.12 -12.16 8.89
C VAL A 69 15.51 -11.52 10.13
N LEU A 70 14.42 -10.77 9.98
CA LEU A 70 13.71 -10.14 11.11
C LEU A 70 13.18 -11.18 12.10
N ALA A 71 12.65 -12.30 11.62
CA ALA A 71 12.20 -13.40 12.48
C ALA A 71 13.34 -14.06 13.26
N VAL A 72 14.54 -14.15 12.67
CA VAL A 72 15.74 -14.62 13.38
C VAL A 72 16.15 -13.60 14.43
N ALA A 73 16.22 -12.32 14.06
CA ALA A 73 16.58 -11.24 14.95
C ALA A 73 15.62 -11.12 16.15
N ALA A 74 14.32 -11.31 15.93
CA ALA A 74 13.29 -11.29 16.97
C ALA A 74 13.62 -12.24 18.14
N ARG A 75 14.11 -13.45 17.84
CA ARG A 75 14.52 -14.46 18.84
C ARG A 75 15.69 -14.02 19.72
N HIS A 76 16.45 -13.02 19.29
CA HIS A 76 17.61 -12.51 20.03
C HIS A 76 17.35 -11.13 20.66
N LEU A 77 16.40 -10.37 20.12
CA LEU A 77 16.13 -8.98 20.54
C LEU A 77 14.91 -8.85 21.46
N VAL A 78 14.00 -9.81 21.43
CA VAL A 78 12.73 -9.74 22.19
C VAL A 78 12.69 -10.88 23.20
N PRO A 79 12.36 -10.60 24.49
CA PRO A 79 12.30 -11.65 25.51
C PRO A 79 11.30 -12.76 25.15
N ASP A 80 11.70 -14.01 25.30
CA ASP A 80 10.86 -15.19 25.04
C ASP A 80 9.54 -15.17 25.83
N ALA A 81 9.57 -14.59 27.03
CA ALA A 81 8.39 -14.40 27.87
C ALA A 81 7.32 -13.53 27.20
N LEU A 82 7.72 -12.46 26.51
CA LEU A 82 6.79 -11.58 25.79
C LEU A 82 6.20 -12.29 24.57
N ILE A 83 7.03 -12.95 23.77
CA ILE A 83 6.57 -13.72 22.60
C ILE A 83 5.59 -14.81 23.05
N SER A 84 5.93 -15.53 24.12
CA SER A 84 5.07 -16.58 24.68
C SER A 84 3.74 -16.01 25.17
N ALA A 85 3.74 -14.88 25.88
CA ALA A 85 2.51 -14.22 26.33
C ALA A 85 1.61 -13.80 25.16
N LEU A 86 2.19 -13.28 24.07
CA LEU A 86 1.44 -12.92 22.86
C LEU A 86 0.90 -14.15 22.11
N GLN A 87 1.63 -15.27 22.15
CA GLN A 87 1.19 -16.54 21.57
C GLN A 87 0.06 -17.21 22.35
N MET A 88 -0.08 -16.91 23.65
CA MET A 88 -1.18 -17.38 24.50
C MET A 88 -2.51 -16.66 24.25
N LEU A 89 -2.50 -15.54 23.52
CA LEU A 89 -3.73 -14.85 23.15
C LEU A 89 -4.61 -15.73 22.25
N PRO A 90 -5.95 -15.68 22.39
CA PRO A 90 -6.86 -16.28 21.43
C PRO A 90 -6.55 -15.79 20.00
N GLY A 91 -6.73 -16.66 19.00
CA GLY A 91 -6.33 -16.36 17.62
C GLY A 91 -6.92 -15.05 17.06
N TRP A 92 -8.17 -14.72 17.42
CA TRP A 92 -8.82 -13.47 17.01
C TRP A 92 -8.19 -12.24 17.67
N ALA A 93 -7.79 -12.34 18.96
CA ALA A 93 -7.19 -11.23 19.69
C ALA A 93 -5.76 -10.96 19.18
N ARG A 94 -5.02 -12.03 18.89
CA ARG A 94 -3.72 -11.95 18.24
C ARG A 94 -3.81 -11.33 16.84
N LEU A 95 -4.81 -11.70 16.05
CA LEU A 95 -5.06 -11.10 14.73
C LEU A 95 -5.42 -9.62 14.84
N ALA A 96 -6.32 -9.24 15.74
CA ALA A 96 -6.70 -7.85 15.96
C ALA A 96 -5.51 -7.00 16.43
N LEU A 97 -4.69 -7.52 17.35
CA LEU A 97 -3.48 -6.86 17.81
C LEU A 97 -2.46 -6.70 16.67
N ALA A 98 -2.23 -7.75 15.88
CA ALA A 98 -1.35 -7.68 14.72
C ALA A 98 -1.84 -6.67 13.68
N PHE A 99 -3.16 -6.61 13.44
CA PHE A 99 -3.74 -5.61 12.53
C PHE A 99 -3.48 -4.18 13.00
N VAL A 100 -3.77 -3.87 14.27
CA VAL A 100 -3.57 -2.51 14.82
C VAL A 100 -2.09 -2.12 14.79
N ILE A 101 -1.18 -3.02 15.18
CA ILE A 101 0.26 -2.75 15.16
C ILE A 101 0.75 -2.51 13.74
N ALA A 102 0.31 -3.33 12.78
CA ALA A 102 0.68 -3.17 11.38
C ALA A 102 0.20 -1.83 10.82
N GLU A 103 -1.05 -1.45 11.08
CA GLU A 103 -1.63 -0.17 10.63
C GLU A 103 -0.91 1.05 11.21
N ILE A 104 -0.49 1.01 12.48
CA ILE A 104 0.36 2.07 13.07
C ILE A 104 1.70 2.14 12.32
N GLY A 105 2.32 1.00 12.04
CA GLY A 105 3.56 0.94 11.27
C GLY A 105 3.39 1.50 9.86
N PHE A 106 2.39 1.01 9.11
CA PHE A 106 2.09 1.49 7.76
C PHE A 106 1.82 2.99 7.73
N TYR A 107 1.05 3.52 8.69
CA TYR A 107 0.83 4.95 8.84
C TYR A 107 2.14 5.73 8.94
N TRP A 108 3.06 5.31 9.81
CA TRP A 108 4.33 6.02 9.98
C TRP A 108 5.27 5.85 8.79
N GLY A 109 5.33 4.67 8.18
CA GLY A 109 6.09 4.46 6.95
C GLY A 109 5.60 5.38 5.84
N HIS A 110 4.29 5.48 5.67
CA HIS A 110 3.66 6.34 4.68
C HIS A 110 3.88 7.84 4.97
N ARG A 111 3.68 8.26 6.22
CA ARG A 111 3.95 9.64 6.65
C ARG A 111 5.42 10.02 6.42
N LEU A 112 6.36 9.15 6.78
CA LEU A 112 7.78 9.41 6.52
C LEU A 112 8.09 9.45 5.02
N SER A 113 7.39 8.67 4.19
CA SER A 113 7.50 8.76 2.73
C SER A 113 7.11 10.13 2.18
N HIS A 114 6.24 10.88 2.85
CA HIS A 114 5.91 12.27 2.52
C HIS A 114 6.90 13.28 3.13
N GLU A 115 7.22 13.12 4.40
CA GLU A 115 7.93 14.14 5.17
C GLU A 115 9.45 14.11 4.96
N LEU A 116 10.02 12.96 4.56
CA LEU A 116 11.45 12.85 4.27
C LEU A 116 11.72 13.03 2.77
N PRO A 117 12.45 14.09 2.36
CA PRO A 117 12.68 14.37 0.94
C PRO A 117 13.30 13.21 0.18
N TRP A 118 14.14 12.39 0.82
CA TRP A 118 14.74 11.22 0.18
C TRP A 118 13.71 10.11 -0.14
N LEU A 119 12.78 9.83 0.77
CA LEU A 119 11.73 8.84 0.54
C LEU A 119 10.69 9.35 -0.46
N TRP A 120 10.36 10.65 -0.39
CA TRP A 120 9.43 11.29 -1.31
C TRP A 120 9.80 11.11 -2.77
N ARG A 121 11.10 11.04 -3.11
CA ARG A 121 11.54 10.79 -4.49
C ARG A 121 10.98 9.50 -5.08
N PHE A 122 10.78 8.49 -4.25
CA PHE A 122 10.21 7.21 -4.64
C PHE A 122 8.68 7.24 -4.54
N HIS A 123 8.17 7.88 -3.49
CA HIS A 123 6.73 7.94 -3.22
C HIS A 123 5.97 8.88 -4.16
N ALA A 124 6.61 9.93 -4.69
CA ALA A 124 6.01 10.87 -5.63
C ALA A 124 5.48 10.20 -6.90
N LEU A 125 6.08 9.07 -7.32
CA LEU A 125 5.55 8.26 -8.41
C LEU A 125 4.12 7.76 -8.11
N HIS A 126 3.83 7.42 -6.86
CA HIS A 126 2.49 7.04 -6.41
C HIS A 126 1.49 8.19 -6.57
N HIS A 127 1.90 9.39 -6.16
CA HIS A 127 1.11 10.61 -6.32
C HIS A 127 1.07 11.15 -7.74
N SER A 128 1.78 10.55 -8.70
CA SER A 128 1.83 11.05 -10.09
C SER A 128 0.60 10.71 -10.94
N THR A 129 -0.43 10.12 -10.34
CA THR A 129 -1.68 9.82 -11.02
C THR A 129 -2.57 11.06 -11.10
N GLU A 130 -2.83 11.54 -12.32
CA GLU A 130 -3.78 12.65 -12.53
C GLU A 130 -5.23 12.15 -12.60
N HIS A 131 -5.41 10.86 -12.89
CA HIS A 131 -6.71 10.19 -12.99
C HIS A 131 -6.81 9.08 -11.94
N MET A 132 -7.44 9.36 -10.80
CA MET A 132 -7.68 8.34 -9.77
C MET A 132 -8.49 7.17 -10.32
N ASN A 133 -8.09 5.96 -9.92
CA ASN A 133 -8.74 4.69 -10.24
C ASN A 133 -8.10 3.57 -9.41
N PHE A 134 -8.70 2.39 -9.36
CA PHE A 134 -8.23 1.29 -8.52
C PHE A 134 -6.78 0.88 -8.80
N LEU A 135 -6.31 0.95 -10.06
CA LEU A 135 -4.92 0.60 -10.40
C LEU A 135 -3.89 1.62 -9.89
N ALA A 136 -4.30 2.84 -9.51
CA ALA A 136 -3.40 3.82 -8.88
C ALA A 136 -2.72 3.26 -7.62
N ASN A 137 -3.40 2.34 -6.92
CA ASN A 137 -2.83 1.58 -5.79
C ASN A 137 -1.52 0.85 -6.14
N THR A 138 -1.32 0.47 -7.40
CA THR A 138 -0.14 -0.30 -7.82
C THR A 138 0.99 0.52 -8.41
N ARG A 139 0.75 1.80 -8.76
CA ARG A 139 1.72 2.72 -9.35
C ARG A 139 2.74 3.18 -8.32
N THR A 140 3.53 2.25 -7.80
CA THR A 140 4.41 2.46 -6.66
C THR A 140 5.82 2.05 -7.03
N HIS A 141 6.80 2.87 -6.65
CA HIS A 141 8.20 2.51 -6.85
C HIS A 141 8.57 1.31 -5.95
N PRO A 142 9.37 0.32 -6.42
CA PRO A 142 9.73 -0.85 -5.61
C PRO A 142 10.36 -0.50 -4.25
N VAL A 143 11.20 0.54 -4.19
CA VAL A 143 11.78 1.03 -2.93
C VAL A 143 10.71 1.54 -1.97
N ASP A 144 9.78 2.37 -2.45
CA ASP A 144 8.70 2.91 -1.61
C ASP A 144 7.80 1.79 -1.08
N MET A 145 7.45 0.84 -1.94
CA MET A 145 6.67 -0.34 -1.55
C MET A 145 7.39 -1.19 -0.49
N VAL A 146 8.71 -1.38 -0.59
CA VAL A 146 9.48 -2.13 0.41
C VAL A 146 9.53 -1.36 1.72
N VAL A 147 9.86 -0.07 1.68
CA VAL A 147 9.96 0.78 2.87
C VAL A 147 8.62 0.78 3.63
N THR A 148 7.54 1.20 2.98
CA THR A 148 6.21 1.30 3.60
C THR A 148 5.75 -0.03 4.20
N ARG A 149 5.95 -1.15 3.50
CA ARG A 149 5.60 -2.48 4.02
C ARG A 149 6.46 -2.91 5.21
N LEU A 150 7.76 -2.63 5.19
CA LEU A 150 8.63 -3.00 6.30
C LEU A 150 8.27 -2.27 7.59
N PHE A 151 7.81 -1.02 7.52
CA PHE A 151 7.34 -0.30 8.71
C PHE A 151 6.19 -1.01 9.43
N GLY A 152 5.24 -1.62 8.70
CA GLY A 152 4.18 -2.43 9.31
C GLY A 152 4.60 -3.85 9.67
N LEU A 153 5.48 -4.49 8.88
CA LEU A 153 5.88 -5.88 9.09
C LEU A 153 6.93 -6.05 10.21
N ILE A 154 7.92 -5.16 10.31
CA ILE A 154 8.99 -5.23 11.33
C ILE A 154 8.44 -5.45 12.74
N PRO A 155 7.50 -4.62 13.27
CA PRO A 155 7.00 -4.81 14.62
C PRO A 155 6.26 -6.14 14.78
N LEU A 156 5.58 -6.65 13.75
CA LEU A 156 4.92 -7.95 13.81
C LEU A 156 5.89 -9.12 13.93
N TYR A 157 6.98 -9.09 13.16
CA TYR A 157 8.01 -10.13 13.21
C TYR A 157 8.81 -10.07 14.52
N LEU A 158 9.15 -8.86 14.99
CA LEU A 158 9.85 -8.69 16.27
C LEU A 158 9.01 -9.18 17.45
N LEU A 159 7.70 -8.89 17.48
CA LEU A 159 6.81 -9.32 18.54
C LEU A 159 6.36 -10.80 18.43
N GLY A 160 6.84 -11.54 17.43
CA GLY A 160 6.42 -12.93 17.20
C GLY A 160 4.94 -13.08 16.81
N LEU A 161 4.30 -12.00 16.36
CA LEU A 161 2.92 -11.99 15.84
C LEU A 161 2.85 -12.45 14.38
N ALA A 162 4.01 -12.48 13.69
CA ALA A 162 4.19 -13.05 12.36
C ALA A 162 5.35 -14.07 12.38
N SER A 163 5.20 -15.16 11.62
CA SER A 163 6.27 -16.15 11.41
C SER A 163 6.50 -16.39 9.90
N PRO A 164 7.76 -16.59 9.45
CA PRO A 164 8.07 -16.94 8.05
C PRO A 164 7.49 -18.29 7.62
N SER A 165 7.14 -19.16 8.57
CA SER A 165 6.47 -20.42 8.26
C SER A 165 5.04 -20.13 7.80
N VAL A 166 4.79 -20.32 6.49
CA VAL A 166 3.49 -20.20 5.80
C VAL A 166 2.35 -20.97 6.52
N VAL A 167 2.69 -21.94 7.37
CA VAL A 167 1.76 -22.90 8.00
C VAL A 167 1.38 -22.53 9.45
N GLY A 168 1.99 -21.50 10.07
CA GLY A 168 1.83 -21.27 11.52
C GLY A 168 0.97 -20.05 11.94
N SER A 169 0.85 -19.04 11.09
CA SER A 169 0.03 -17.86 11.37
C SER A 169 -0.59 -17.37 10.07
N GLY A 170 -1.84 -17.74 9.79
CA GLY A 170 -2.58 -17.18 8.64
C GLY A 170 -2.82 -15.67 8.73
N ALA A 171 -2.51 -15.06 9.89
CA ALA A 171 -2.73 -13.64 10.17
C ALA A 171 -2.00 -12.70 9.20
N PRO A 172 -0.66 -12.74 8.99
CA PRO A 172 0.00 -11.79 8.08
C PRO A 172 -0.47 -11.94 6.64
N ALA A 173 -0.72 -13.17 6.17
CA ALA A 173 -1.25 -13.41 4.84
C ALA A 173 -2.65 -12.82 4.66
N LEU A 174 -3.54 -13.02 5.64
CA LEU A 174 -4.89 -12.44 5.63
C LEU A 174 -4.83 -10.91 5.68
N LEU A 175 -4.00 -10.33 6.56
CA LEU A 175 -3.83 -8.88 6.66
C LEU A 175 -3.31 -8.28 5.36
N LEU A 176 -2.35 -8.94 4.70
CA LEU A 176 -1.84 -8.48 3.40
C LEU A 176 -2.91 -8.58 2.31
N VAL A 177 -3.70 -9.65 2.25
CA VAL A 177 -4.78 -9.79 1.26
C VAL A 177 -5.88 -8.76 1.48
N LEU A 178 -6.35 -8.62 2.72
CA LEU A 178 -7.38 -7.64 3.08
C LEU A 178 -6.88 -6.21 2.87
N GLY A 179 -5.67 -5.90 3.33
CA GLY A 179 -5.05 -4.59 3.12
C GLY A 179 -4.82 -4.27 1.65
N THR A 180 -4.45 -5.26 0.83
CA THR A 180 -4.31 -5.08 -0.62
C THR A 180 -5.65 -4.78 -1.28
N LEU A 181 -6.70 -5.55 -0.96
CA LEU A 181 -8.06 -5.29 -1.46
C LEU A 181 -8.57 -3.92 -1.01
N TRP A 182 -8.32 -3.56 0.24
CA TRP A 182 -8.67 -2.25 0.79
C TRP A 182 -7.91 -1.13 0.08
N GLY A 183 -6.62 -1.32 -0.20
CA GLY A 183 -5.81 -0.42 -1.02
C GLY A 183 -6.43 -0.16 -2.39
N PHE A 184 -6.84 -1.21 -3.12
CA PHE A 184 -7.57 -1.04 -4.38
C PHE A 184 -8.87 -0.25 -4.21
N PHE A 185 -9.61 -0.51 -3.14
CA PHE A 185 -10.86 0.18 -2.83
C PHE A 185 -10.67 1.68 -2.56
N ILE A 186 -9.73 2.06 -1.70
CA ILE A 186 -9.53 3.48 -1.32
C ILE A 186 -8.98 4.33 -2.48
N HIS A 187 -8.31 3.71 -3.45
CA HIS A 187 -7.85 4.39 -4.67
C HIS A 187 -8.88 4.39 -5.80
N ALA A 188 -9.90 3.54 -5.70
CA ALA A 188 -10.91 3.43 -6.76
C ALA A 188 -11.63 4.76 -6.93
N ASN A 189 -11.92 5.11 -8.19
CA ASN A 189 -12.69 6.29 -8.52
C ASN A 189 -14.15 6.09 -8.11
N LEU A 190 -14.45 6.26 -6.84
CA LEU A 190 -15.77 6.08 -6.26
C LEU A 190 -16.12 7.33 -5.47
N ARG A 191 -17.22 7.98 -5.80
CA ARG A 191 -17.74 9.15 -5.08
C ARG A 191 -18.38 8.80 -3.73
N TRP A 192 -17.88 7.76 -3.07
CA TRP A 192 -18.50 7.19 -1.88
C TRP A 192 -18.00 7.88 -0.62
N ARG A 193 -18.98 8.28 0.20
CA ARG A 193 -18.79 8.73 1.58
C ARG A 193 -19.58 7.81 2.49
N LEU A 194 -18.94 7.34 3.57
CA LEU A 194 -19.51 6.32 4.46
C LEU A 194 -20.04 6.90 5.78
N GLY A 195 -20.18 8.23 5.86
CA GLY A 195 -20.74 8.93 7.01
C GLY A 195 -19.95 8.62 8.29
N PRO A 196 -20.60 8.15 9.38
CA PRO A 196 -19.91 7.86 10.64
C PRO A 196 -18.76 6.85 10.52
N LEU A 197 -18.76 5.96 9.52
CA LEU A 197 -17.66 5.00 9.34
C LEU A 197 -16.34 5.68 8.96
N GLU A 198 -16.37 6.89 8.40
CA GLU A 198 -15.19 7.70 8.07
C GLU A 198 -14.39 8.13 9.31
N TRP A 199 -14.95 7.90 10.50
CA TRP A 199 -14.24 8.04 11.77
C TRP A 199 -13.24 6.91 12.03
N LEU A 200 -13.55 5.73 11.53
CA LEU A 200 -12.82 4.50 11.85
C LEU A 200 -12.02 4.00 10.66
N VAL A 201 -12.62 4.02 9.47
CA VAL A 201 -12.04 3.42 8.27
C VAL A 201 -11.78 4.44 7.18
N VAL A 202 -10.70 4.22 6.44
CA VAL A 202 -10.33 5.02 5.27
C VAL A 202 -11.30 4.75 4.13
N THR A 203 -11.77 5.82 3.48
CA THR A 203 -12.69 5.76 2.35
C THR A 203 -12.04 6.31 1.08
N PRO A 204 -12.64 6.10 -0.11
CA PRO A 204 -12.19 6.75 -1.33
C PRO A 204 -12.10 8.28 -1.17
N ALA A 205 -13.09 8.92 -0.56
CA ALA A 205 -13.05 10.37 -0.33
C ALA A 205 -11.84 10.81 0.52
N PHE A 206 -11.48 10.05 1.56
CA PHE A 206 -10.32 10.32 2.40
C PHE A 206 -9.01 10.21 1.63
N HIS A 207 -8.86 9.12 0.86
CA HIS A 207 -7.61 8.86 0.15
C HIS A 207 -7.45 9.70 -1.12
N HIS A 208 -8.55 10.12 -1.74
CA HIS A 208 -8.51 11.10 -2.83
C HIS A 208 -7.94 12.45 -2.34
N TRP A 209 -8.27 12.89 -1.12
CA TRP A 209 -7.68 14.09 -0.51
C TRP A 209 -6.21 13.94 -0.11
N HIS A 210 -5.73 12.70 -0.01
CA HIS A 210 -4.31 12.45 0.14
C HIS A 210 -3.58 12.58 -1.22
N HIS A 211 -4.24 12.17 -2.31
CA HIS A 211 -3.74 12.27 -3.69
C HIS A 211 -3.95 13.63 -4.37
N SER A 212 -4.43 14.64 -3.65
CA SER A 212 -4.66 15.97 -4.23
C SER A 212 -3.34 16.69 -4.52
N ARG A 213 -3.31 17.40 -5.65
CA ARG A 213 -2.07 17.97 -6.21
C ARG A 213 -1.50 19.14 -5.40
N TYR A 214 -2.33 20.14 -5.10
CA TYR A 214 -1.87 21.41 -4.53
C TYR A 214 -2.16 21.54 -3.03
N ASP A 215 -3.29 20.99 -2.60
CA ASP A 215 -3.77 21.12 -1.22
C ASP A 215 -3.63 19.79 -0.49
N HIS A 216 -3.12 19.81 0.73
CA HIS A 216 -3.23 18.68 1.68
C HIS A 216 -2.59 17.34 1.27
N ILE A 217 -1.65 17.31 0.32
CA ILE A 217 -0.89 16.09 -0.04
C ILE A 217 -0.19 15.43 1.17
N ASN A 218 0.22 16.24 2.16
CA ASN A 218 0.78 15.79 3.44
C ASN A 218 -0.29 15.68 4.53
N ARG A 219 -1.37 14.96 4.22
CA ARG A 219 -2.48 14.62 5.12
C ARG A 219 -2.94 13.19 4.81
N ASN A 220 -3.75 12.61 5.69
CA ASN A 220 -4.47 11.37 5.42
C ASN A 220 -3.57 10.16 5.07
N TYR A 221 -2.59 9.84 5.92
CA TYR A 221 -1.61 8.78 5.64
C TYR A 221 -2.09 7.35 5.97
N ALA A 222 -3.18 7.17 6.72
CA ALA A 222 -3.66 5.84 7.06
C ALA A 222 -4.10 5.07 5.81
N SER A 223 -3.85 3.76 5.81
CA SER A 223 -4.29 2.83 4.77
C SER A 223 -5.68 2.26 5.05
N THR A 224 -5.94 1.86 6.30
CA THR A 224 -7.24 1.28 6.69
C THR A 224 -7.86 2.03 7.85
N LEU A 225 -7.09 2.37 8.88
CA LEU A 225 -7.59 2.97 10.13
C LEU A 225 -7.52 4.50 10.13
N ALA A 226 -8.56 5.17 9.60
CA ALA A 226 -8.63 6.63 9.48
C ALA A 226 -8.51 7.39 10.82
N PHE A 227 -8.77 6.74 11.95
CA PHE A 227 -8.59 7.37 13.25
C PHE A 227 -7.12 7.67 13.57
N LEU A 228 -6.15 6.97 12.95
CA LEU A 228 -4.72 7.24 13.15
C LEU A 228 -4.36 8.67 12.72
N ASP A 229 -4.94 9.15 11.62
CA ASP A 229 -4.76 10.53 11.18
C ASP A 229 -5.36 11.57 12.14
N ARG A 230 -6.42 11.20 12.87
CA ARG A 230 -6.96 12.07 13.93
C ARG A 230 -6.04 12.07 15.14
N LEU A 231 -5.57 10.88 15.54
CA LEU A 231 -4.66 10.69 16.66
C LEU A 231 -3.33 11.44 16.46
N PHE A 232 -2.79 11.40 15.24
CA PHE A 232 -1.48 11.99 14.91
C PHE A 232 -1.58 13.34 14.17
N GLY A 233 -2.78 13.95 14.11
CA GLY A 233 -2.99 15.33 13.69
C GLY A 233 -2.93 15.60 12.17
N SER A 234 -3.09 14.59 11.33
CA SER A 234 -3.02 14.67 9.86
C SER A 234 -4.36 14.48 9.14
N HIS A 235 -5.48 14.32 9.86
CA HIS A 235 -6.80 14.12 9.25
C HIS A 235 -7.32 15.36 8.53
N TYR A 236 -7.80 15.19 7.30
CA TYR A 236 -8.45 16.21 6.48
C TYR A 236 -9.54 15.59 5.58
N LEU A 237 -10.81 15.90 5.81
CA LEU A 237 -11.91 15.33 5.02
C LEU A 237 -13.08 16.33 4.89
N PRO A 238 -12.94 17.38 4.08
CA PRO A 238 -14.03 18.32 3.82
C PRO A 238 -15.12 17.66 2.95
N ALA A 239 -16.27 18.34 2.79
CA ALA A 239 -17.42 17.81 2.05
C ALA A 239 -17.21 17.79 0.52
N GLN A 240 -16.45 18.75 -0.02
CA GLN A 240 -16.08 18.78 -1.42
C GLN A 240 -15.00 17.74 -1.76
N TRP A 241 -14.85 17.46 -3.05
CA TRP A 241 -13.80 16.60 -3.60
C TRP A 241 -12.59 17.43 -4.04
N PRO A 242 -11.40 16.82 -4.11
CA PRO A 242 -10.25 17.45 -4.75
C PRO A 242 -10.56 17.89 -6.17
N VAL A 243 -10.05 19.07 -6.54
CA VAL A 243 -10.19 19.60 -7.91
C VAL A 243 -9.26 18.84 -8.86
N GLU A 244 -8.01 18.62 -8.43
CA GLU A 244 -6.97 17.97 -9.23
C GLU A 244 -6.19 16.96 -8.37
N TYR A 245 -5.78 15.86 -9.03
CA TYR A 245 -4.86 14.87 -8.50
C TYR A 245 -3.50 15.01 -9.18
N GLY A 246 -2.45 14.49 -8.55
CA GLY A 246 -1.11 14.53 -9.11
C GLY A 246 -0.08 15.03 -8.11
N THR A 247 1.10 15.36 -8.61
CA THR A 247 2.18 15.99 -7.86
C THR A 247 2.96 16.92 -8.78
N ASP A 248 3.50 18.00 -8.22
CA ASP A 248 4.43 18.88 -8.93
C ASP A 248 5.84 18.31 -9.02
N THR A 249 6.10 17.16 -8.39
CA THR A 249 7.37 16.45 -8.52
C THR A 249 7.46 15.83 -9.92
N PRO A 250 8.39 16.29 -10.78
CA PRO A 250 8.48 15.81 -12.15
C PRO A 250 8.70 14.30 -12.19
N GLN A 251 7.90 13.60 -12.99
CA GLN A 251 8.09 12.19 -13.26
C GLN A 251 8.62 11.99 -14.67
N ALA A 252 9.53 11.04 -14.82
CA ALA A 252 9.93 10.61 -16.14
C ALA A 252 8.75 10.02 -16.92
N ASP A 253 8.85 10.22 -18.22
CA ASP A 253 7.87 9.81 -19.18
C ASP A 253 7.96 8.30 -19.51
N SER A 254 9.11 7.69 -19.27
CA SER A 254 9.36 6.27 -19.50
C SER A 254 9.40 5.48 -18.19
N LEU A 255 8.96 4.22 -18.22
CA LEU A 255 9.09 3.28 -17.09
C LEU A 255 10.52 3.21 -16.55
N THR A 256 11.51 3.14 -17.44
CA THR A 256 12.92 3.07 -17.04
C THR A 256 13.34 4.33 -16.31
N GLY A 257 12.95 5.51 -16.80
CA GLY A 257 13.23 6.77 -16.09
C GLY A 257 12.54 6.82 -14.72
N GLN A 258 11.29 6.39 -14.62
CA GLN A 258 10.55 6.38 -13.35
C GLN A 258 11.19 5.46 -12.30
N LEU A 259 11.89 4.40 -12.75
CA LEU A 259 12.63 3.48 -11.86
C LEU A 259 14.06 3.96 -11.53
N LEU A 260 14.73 4.68 -12.43
CA LEU A 260 16.13 5.06 -12.28
C LEU A 260 16.32 6.47 -11.74
N ASP A 261 15.51 7.45 -12.14
CA ASP A 261 15.69 8.86 -11.78
C ASP A 261 15.65 9.11 -10.26
N PRO A 262 14.78 8.44 -9.47
CA PRO A 262 14.81 8.57 -8.01
C PRO A 262 16.12 8.11 -7.36
N LEU A 263 16.86 7.20 -8.01
CA LEU A 263 18.14 6.65 -7.51
C LEU A 263 19.33 7.58 -7.80
N LEU A 264 19.21 8.47 -8.77
CA LEU A 264 20.27 9.40 -9.15
C LEU A 264 20.40 10.54 -8.12
N PRO A 265 21.54 11.22 -7.99
CA PRO A 265 21.60 12.45 -7.19
C PRO A 265 20.70 13.54 -7.80
N VAL A 266 20.11 14.38 -6.94
CA VAL A 266 19.35 15.55 -7.39
C VAL A 266 20.31 16.45 -8.17
N LYS A 267 20.00 16.72 -9.44
CA LYS A 267 20.77 17.69 -10.22
C LYS A 267 20.58 19.06 -9.56
N LYS A 268 21.68 19.63 -9.06
CA LYS A 268 21.71 21.01 -8.54
C LYS A 268 21.52 22.00 -9.66
#